data_AF-A0A2E0ZL15-F1
#
_entry.id   AF-A0A2E0ZL15-F1
#
_cell.length_a   1.000
_cell.length_b   1.000
_cell.length_c   1.000
_cell.angle_alpha   90.00
_cell.angle_beta   90.00
_cell.angle_gamma   90.00
#
_symmetry.space_group_name_H-M   'P 1'
#
loop_
_entity.id
_entity.type
_entity.pdbx_description
1 polymer ?
#
loop_
_entity_poly.entity_id
_entity_poly.type
_entity_poly.pdbx_seq_one_letter_code
_entity_poly.pdbx_strand_id
1 'polypeptide(L)'
;MSSQNPYHFQAALEDFQQARRQAAMQQLLARFTGEQTELLSYDDVRKKLKVTNVRERGLHDIPVDKIIGSVGRYKDFTRSFLPKSDSGGHRWASVKAAVSDLAGLPPIEVYQLGDAYFVIDGNHRVSIARQLEVPTISAYVTEVKTRVPLTADDDPNELICKSRYADFLEKTNLDHLRPEADLLMTFCAHYSLLLDHIDVHRYYMGLDFQRDISYEEAVAHWYDEVYMPVIEMIREQGAMRDFPERTEADMYILLAEHRAELKEALGWDVDAGTAVTDMQRKNKPGAALTRMLEAMRPDELEFGPAAGQWRQERLSQRSLDRLFEETLVAISGQPDDWRVLDQAIVLVQREGGRLRGVYVSDATDKDAAEETVAPIRAEFYERATAAGVQANFDVEFGSVARQVVARAAFSDLVMLALNRPPGLSILERLASGLQTILKRTPRPVMVVPTAASPLQHALLAYDGSPKSEEALFVATYLASRWQTQLTVVTVSSNGNGKLDTARRIQSRAKTYLGLAGVEAHYLLPVGPAADTLLETAESQNVDFMIMGGFGLSSMRSLVLGSTLNRVLLAYKQPILICR
;
A
#
# COMPACT_ATOMS: atom_id res chain seq x y z
N MET A 1 10.78 -53.97 46.50
CA MET A 1 10.89 -52.67 47.20
C MET A 1 12.35 -52.27 47.20
N SER A 2 12.79 -51.52 46.18
CA SER A 2 14.15 -51.01 46.12
C SER A 2 14.27 -49.85 47.10
N SER A 3 15.21 -49.94 48.03
CA SER A 3 15.55 -48.90 48.99
C SER A 3 16.12 -47.69 48.25
N GLN A 4 15.31 -46.64 48.08
CA GLN A 4 15.78 -45.35 47.57
C GLN A 4 16.92 -44.85 48.48
N ASN A 5 18.10 -44.61 47.91
CA ASN A 5 19.27 -44.12 48.65
C ASN A 5 18.94 -42.74 49.28
N PRO A 6 18.96 -42.60 50.62
CA PRO A 6 18.52 -41.36 51.31
C PRO A 6 19.25 -40.10 50.81
N TYR A 7 20.49 -40.27 50.37
CA TYR A 7 21.33 -39.20 49.83
C TYR A 7 20.79 -38.62 48.52
N HIS A 8 20.37 -39.48 47.57
CA HIS A 8 19.80 -39.05 46.29
C HIS A 8 18.43 -38.38 46.45
N PHE A 9 17.63 -38.82 47.43
CA PHE A 9 16.35 -38.19 47.72
C PHE A 9 16.51 -36.79 48.34
N GLN A 10 17.49 -36.61 49.23
CA GLN A 10 17.74 -35.31 49.87
C GLN A 10 18.32 -34.29 48.88
N ALA A 11 19.27 -34.70 48.03
CA ALA A 11 19.78 -33.86 46.94
C ALA A 11 18.66 -33.47 45.95
N ALA A 12 17.77 -34.42 45.61
CA ALA A 12 16.61 -34.12 44.79
C ALA A 12 15.63 -33.12 45.45
N LEU A 13 15.53 -33.09 46.78
CA LEU A 13 14.71 -32.10 47.47
C LEU A 13 15.28 -30.69 47.36
N GLU A 14 16.61 -30.53 47.38
CA GLU A 14 17.30 -29.26 47.18
C GLU A 14 17.13 -28.75 45.74
N ASP A 15 17.23 -29.65 44.76
CA ASP A 15 17.01 -29.33 43.34
C ASP A 15 15.56 -28.89 43.06
N PHE A 16 14.59 -29.47 43.77
CA PHE A 16 13.19 -29.02 43.70
C PHE A 16 13.05 -27.57 44.22
N GLN A 17 13.73 -27.24 45.32
CA GLN A 17 13.73 -25.86 45.84
C GLN A 17 14.42 -24.87 44.87
N GLN A 18 15.46 -25.31 44.16
CA GLN A 18 16.08 -24.49 43.12
C GLN A 18 15.12 -24.24 41.95
N ALA A 19 14.42 -25.26 41.47
CA ALA A 19 13.39 -25.13 40.43
C ALA A 19 12.25 -24.19 40.87
N ARG A 20 11.84 -24.23 42.14
CA ARG A 20 10.87 -23.29 42.73
C ARG A 20 11.35 -21.84 42.72
N ARG A 21 12.62 -21.60 43.07
CA ARG A 21 13.22 -20.25 43.01
C ARG A 21 13.26 -19.71 41.59
N GLN A 22 13.59 -20.56 40.62
CA GLN A 22 13.56 -20.20 39.19
C GLN A 22 12.14 -19.87 38.71
N ALA A 23 11.14 -20.69 39.08
CA ALA A 23 9.73 -20.43 38.76
C ALA A 23 9.27 -19.06 39.29
N ALA A 24 9.62 -18.74 40.54
CA ALA A 24 9.26 -17.48 41.17
C ALA A 24 9.91 -16.27 40.45
N MET A 25 11.17 -16.39 40.04
CA MET A 25 11.85 -15.35 39.25
C MET A 25 11.22 -15.17 37.86
N GLN A 26 10.90 -16.27 37.17
CA GLN A 26 10.23 -16.25 35.87
C GLN A 26 8.87 -15.57 35.94
N GLN A 27 8.07 -15.87 36.97
CA GLN A 27 6.78 -15.22 37.21
C GLN A 27 6.92 -13.73 37.56
N LEU A 28 8.00 -13.34 38.22
CA LEU A 28 8.26 -11.95 38.58
C LEU A 28 8.68 -11.13 37.35
N LEU A 29 9.57 -11.66 36.51
CA LEU A 29 9.99 -11.05 35.24
C LEU A 29 8.83 -10.90 34.25
N ALA A 30 8.00 -11.94 34.13
CA ALA A 30 6.81 -11.95 33.28
C ALA A 30 5.78 -10.85 33.60
N ARG A 31 5.69 -10.41 34.86
CA ARG A 31 4.84 -9.28 35.26
C ARG A 31 5.35 -7.94 34.71
N PHE A 32 6.65 -7.83 34.42
CA PHE A 32 7.28 -6.65 33.85
C PHE A 32 7.31 -6.69 32.31
N THR A 33 7.45 -7.88 31.71
CA THR A 33 7.52 -8.06 30.26
C THR A 33 6.17 -8.30 29.59
N GLY A 34 5.14 -8.68 30.36
CA GLY A 34 3.80 -9.02 29.84
C GLY A 34 3.69 -10.45 29.30
N GLU A 35 4.74 -11.26 29.40
CA GLU A 35 4.74 -12.66 28.94
C GLU A 35 3.86 -13.55 29.82
N GLN A 36 3.10 -14.47 29.21
CA GLN A 36 2.34 -15.47 29.98
C GLN A 36 3.24 -16.62 30.46
N THR A 37 3.14 -16.94 31.76
CA THR A 37 3.95 -17.99 32.41
C THR A 37 3.17 -19.26 32.68
N GLU A 38 1.93 -19.38 32.21
CA GLU A 38 1.10 -20.57 32.43
C GLU A 38 1.26 -21.58 31.30
N LEU A 39 1.15 -22.87 31.63
CA LEU A 39 1.05 -23.91 30.61
C LEU A 39 -0.27 -23.80 29.88
N LEU A 40 -0.27 -24.23 28.62
CA LEU A 40 -1.48 -24.33 27.84
C LEU A 40 -2.34 -25.51 28.33
N SER A 41 -3.64 -25.25 28.51
CA SER A 41 -4.66 -26.25 28.81
C SER A 41 -5.03 -26.99 27.53
N TYR A 42 -4.85 -28.32 27.53
CA TYR A 42 -5.22 -29.14 26.36
C TYR A 42 -6.70 -29.01 26.00
N ASP A 43 -7.61 -29.03 26.97
CA ASP A 43 -9.04 -28.98 26.70
C ASP A 43 -9.46 -27.66 26.05
N ASP A 44 -8.83 -26.55 26.45
CA ASP A 44 -9.08 -25.24 25.85
C ASP A 44 -8.55 -25.19 24.42
N VAL A 45 -7.33 -25.70 24.17
CA VAL A 45 -6.72 -25.75 22.84
C VAL A 45 -7.51 -26.69 21.92
N ARG A 46 -7.89 -27.86 22.41
CA ARG A 46 -8.67 -28.87 21.68
C ARG A 46 -10.02 -28.33 21.22
N LYS A 47 -10.74 -27.62 22.11
CA LYS A 47 -12.05 -27.04 21.78
C LYS A 47 -11.92 -25.91 20.76
N LYS A 48 -10.84 -25.14 20.83
CA LYS A 48 -10.54 -24.00 19.97
C LYS A 48 -10.06 -24.39 18.56
N LEU A 49 -9.28 -25.46 18.41
CA LEU A 49 -8.66 -25.86 17.13
C LEU A 49 -9.41 -26.96 16.36
N LYS A 50 -10.58 -27.38 16.85
CA LYS A 50 -11.52 -28.32 16.20
C LYS A 50 -10.86 -29.63 15.76
N VAL A 51 -10.93 -30.65 16.62
CA VAL A 51 -10.37 -31.98 16.36
C VAL A 51 -11.10 -32.68 15.22
N THR A 52 -10.33 -33.19 14.27
CA THR A 52 -10.83 -33.92 13.10
C THR A 52 -10.60 -35.42 13.22
N ASN A 53 -9.49 -35.86 13.83
CA ASN A 53 -9.15 -37.28 13.97
C ASN A 53 -8.22 -37.53 15.17
N VAL A 54 -8.25 -38.74 15.73
CA VAL A 54 -7.37 -39.20 16.80
C VAL A 54 -6.74 -40.52 16.40
N ARG A 55 -5.40 -40.62 16.46
CA ARG A 55 -4.64 -41.80 16.06
C ARG A 55 -3.59 -42.14 17.12
N GLU A 56 -3.61 -43.38 17.62
CA GLU A 56 -2.54 -43.88 18.49
C GLU A 56 -1.27 -44.13 17.67
N ARG A 57 -0.15 -43.51 18.08
CA ARG A 57 1.17 -43.75 17.46
C ARG A 57 2.02 -44.71 18.28
N GLY A 58 1.71 -44.94 19.55
CA GLY A 58 2.48 -45.81 20.43
C GLY A 58 3.75 -45.12 20.96
N LEU A 59 4.75 -45.91 21.39
CA LEU A 59 5.94 -45.42 22.09
C LEU A 59 6.94 -44.75 21.13
N HIS A 60 7.28 -43.49 21.39
CA HIS A 60 8.24 -42.69 20.62
C HIS A 60 9.10 -41.83 21.56
N ASP A 61 10.33 -41.52 21.16
CA ASP A 61 11.12 -40.47 21.80
C ASP A 61 10.75 -39.12 21.22
N ILE A 62 10.33 -38.18 22.08
CA ILE A 62 9.86 -36.85 21.67
C ILE A 62 10.77 -35.73 22.21
N PRO A 63 10.92 -34.61 21.50
CA PRO A 63 11.68 -33.47 21.97
C PRO A 63 11.04 -32.82 23.21
N VAL A 64 11.85 -32.56 24.25
CA VAL A 64 11.36 -32.02 25.54
C VAL A 64 10.98 -30.54 25.44
N ASP A 65 11.62 -29.80 24.56
CA ASP A 65 11.33 -28.40 24.22
C ASP A 65 9.94 -28.24 23.57
N LYS A 66 9.53 -29.21 22.75
CA LYS A 66 8.20 -29.23 22.09
C LYS A 66 7.01 -29.59 22.99
N ILE A 67 7.25 -29.87 24.27
CA ILE A 67 6.19 -30.11 25.25
C ILE A 67 5.75 -28.76 25.83
N ILE A 68 4.52 -28.33 25.52
CA ILE A 68 4.07 -26.94 25.78
C ILE A 68 2.86 -26.82 26.71
N GLY A 69 2.20 -27.94 27.03
CA GLY A 69 0.96 -27.91 27.80
C GLY A 69 0.64 -29.18 28.57
N SER A 70 -0.47 -29.15 29.31
CA SER A 70 -0.95 -30.27 30.11
C SER A 70 -2.48 -30.40 30.03
N VAL A 71 -2.98 -31.62 30.16
CA VAL A 71 -4.43 -31.90 30.21
C VAL A 71 -5.06 -31.50 31.54
N GLY A 72 -4.35 -31.66 32.66
CA GLY A 72 -4.95 -31.46 33.99
C GLY A 72 -4.14 -30.60 34.96
N ARG A 73 -2.83 -30.47 34.77
CA ARG A 73 -1.92 -29.83 35.74
C ARG A 73 -1.30 -28.53 35.24
N TYR A 74 -1.94 -27.87 34.28
CA TYR A 74 -1.42 -26.64 33.66
C TYR A 74 -1.30 -25.46 34.64
N LYS A 75 -2.03 -25.47 35.76
CA LYS A 75 -1.92 -24.47 36.84
C LYS A 75 -0.80 -24.75 37.84
N ASP A 76 -0.30 -25.99 37.90
CA ASP A 76 0.68 -26.42 38.90
C ASP A 76 2.13 -26.12 38.48
N PHE A 77 2.35 -25.80 37.19
CA PHE A 77 3.66 -25.56 36.61
C PHE A 77 3.70 -24.26 35.78
N THR A 78 4.89 -23.71 35.60
CA THR A 78 5.14 -22.62 34.63
C THR A 78 5.17 -23.16 33.20
N ARG A 79 5.12 -22.30 32.18
CA ARG A 79 5.32 -22.65 30.76
C ARG A 79 6.59 -23.48 30.53
N SER A 80 7.60 -23.31 31.38
CA SER A 80 8.84 -24.08 31.35
C SER A 80 8.81 -25.39 32.17
N PHE A 81 7.62 -25.85 32.58
CA PHE A 81 7.41 -27.02 33.47
C PHE A 81 8.09 -26.90 34.85
N LEU A 82 8.29 -25.69 35.37
CA LEU A 82 8.81 -25.49 36.74
C LEU A 82 7.65 -25.48 37.75
N PRO A 83 7.77 -26.15 38.91
CA PRO A 83 6.69 -26.25 39.88
C PRO A 83 6.35 -24.89 40.51
N LYS A 84 5.06 -24.51 40.52
CA LYS A 84 4.53 -23.26 41.09
C LYS A 84 4.16 -23.34 42.56
N SER A 85 4.03 -24.55 43.11
CA SER A 85 3.68 -24.79 44.52
C SER A 85 4.58 -25.85 45.15
N ASP A 86 4.61 -25.85 46.48
CA ASP A 86 5.35 -26.86 47.26
C ASP A 86 4.59 -28.20 47.34
N SER A 87 3.31 -28.21 46.93
CA SER A 87 2.46 -29.40 46.83
C SER A 87 2.91 -30.29 45.66
N GLY A 88 3.88 -31.17 45.94
CA GLY A 88 4.41 -32.12 44.96
C GLY A 88 5.90 -32.43 45.11
N GLY A 89 6.61 -31.72 46.00
CA GLY A 89 8.07 -31.85 46.17
C GLY A 89 8.54 -33.27 46.52
N HIS A 90 7.83 -33.98 47.41
CA HIS A 90 8.17 -35.37 47.74
C HIS A 90 8.06 -36.30 46.52
N ARG A 91 6.97 -36.19 45.74
CA ARG A 91 6.78 -37.01 44.53
C ARG A 91 7.81 -36.66 43.45
N TRP A 92 8.12 -35.38 43.28
CA TRP A 92 9.16 -34.92 42.35
C TRP A 92 10.55 -35.46 42.76
N ALA A 93 10.90 -35.37 44.04
CA ALA A 93 12.17 -35.86 44.56
C ALA A 93 12.28 -37.39 44.47
N SER A 94 11.20 -38.12 44.73
CA SER A 94 11.16 -39.58 44.54
C SER A 94 11.38 -39.98 43.09
N VAL A 95 10.83 -39.23 42.13
CA VAL A 95 11.02 -39.51 40.69
C VAL A 95 12.45 -39.18 40.28
N LYS A 96 13.02 -38.04 40.72
CA LYS A 96 14.40 -37.66 40.38
C LYS A 96 15.45 -38.60 40.98
N ALA A 97 15.23 -39.04 42.22
CA ALA A 97 16.08 -40.04 42.87
C ALA A 97 16.10 -41.36 42.08
N ALA A 98 14.95 -41.81 41.57
CA ALA A 98 14.85 -43.02 40.76
C ALA A 98 15.55 -42.92 39.39
N VAL A 99 15.63 -41.72 38.80
CA VAL A 99 16.34 -41.48 37.52
C VAL A 99 17.86 -41.58 37.70
N SER A 100 18.36 -41.15 38.87
CA SER A 100 19.79 -41.16 39.19
C SER A 100 20.36 -42.58 39.37
N ASP A 101 19.50 -43.55 39.69
CA ASP A 101 19.83 -44.97 39.89
C ASP A 101 19.88 -45.78 38.56
N LEU A 102 20.24 -45.16 37.42
CA LEU A 102 20.41 -45.80 36.09
C LEU A 102 19.14 -46.37 35.43
N ALA A 103 17.94 -46.15 35.98
CA ALA A 103 16.68 -46.67 35.43
C ALA A 103 16.10 -45.86 34.25
N GLY A 104 16.66 -44.69 33.94
CA GLY A 104 16.10 -43.76 32.96
C GLY A 104 14.76 -43.15 33.39
N LEU A 105 14.23 -42.21 32.61
CA LEU A 105 12.91 -41.64 32.85
C LEU A 105 11.84 -42.60 32.28
N PRO A 106 10.87 -43.08 33.09
CA PRO A 106 9.80 -43.92 32.57
C PRO A 106 8.95 -43.17 31.53
N PRO A 107 8.39 -43.86 30.51
CA PRO A 107 7.64 -43.21 29.44
C PRO A 107 6.44 -42.39 29.92
N ILE A 108 6.30 -41.18 29.40
CA ILE A 108 5.14 -40.30 29.69
C ILE A 108 3.97 -40.58 28.74
N GLU A 109 2.80 -40.03 29.01
CA GLU A 109 1.64 -40.09 28.10
C GLU A 109 1.32 -38.69 27.58
N VAL A 110 1.19 -38.53 26.26
CA VAL A 110 0.99 -37.22 25.63
C VAL A 110 -0.02 -37.27 24.47
N TYR A 111 -0.72 -36.14 24.29
CA TYR A 111 -1.35 -35.83 23.02
C TYR A 111 -0.40 -35.01 22.14
N GLN A 112 -0.32 -35.33 20.85
CA GLN A 112 0.42 -34.57 19.85
C GLN A 112 -0.56 -33.74 18.99
N LEU A 113 -0.35 -32.43 18.89
CA LEU A 113 -1.11 -31.51 18.05
C LEU A 113 -0.12 -30.77 17.15
N GLY A 114 -0.12 -31.05 15.84
CA GLY A 114 0.95 -30.57 14.96
C GLY A 114 2.31 -31.09 15.43
N ASP A 115 3.23 -30.19 15.76
CA ASP A 115 4.53 -30.56 16.34
C ASP A 115 4.62 -30.37 17.86
N ALA A 116 3.55 -29.86 18.48
CA ALA A 116 3.45 -29.61 19.91
C ALA A 116 2.90 -30.80 20.70
N TYR A 117 3.34 -30.94 21.95
CA TYR A 117 2.92 -32.04 22.84
C TYR A 117 2.26 -31.53 24.13
N PHE A 118 1.19 -32.21 24.54
CA PHE A 118 0.43 -31.95 25.76
C PHE A 118 0.47 -33.16 26.69
N VAL A 119 0.94 -32.95 27.92
CA VAL A 119 1.12 -34.04 28.90
C VAL A 119 -0.22 -34.48 29.50
N ILE A 120 -0.57 -35.74 29.29
CA ILE A 120 -1.67 -36.45 29.95
C ILE A 120 -1.20 -36.88 31.34
N ASP A 121 -0.11 -37.65 31.38
CA ASP A 121 0.56 -38.07 32.61
C ASP A 121 2.09 -37.94 32.49
N GLY A 122 2.73 -37.56 33.61
CA GLY A 122 4.19 -37.42 33.67
C GLY A 122 4.73 -35.99 33.79
N ASN A 123 3.92 -35.01 34.19
CA ASN A 123 4.35 -33.59 34.31
C ASN A 123 5.64 -33.39 35.14
N HIS A 124 5.80 -34.12 36.25
CA HIS A 124 7.04 -34.04 37.05
C HIS A 124 8.25 -34.64 36.32
N ARG A 125 8.06 -35.65 35.46
CA ARG A 125 9.12 -36.26 34.65
C ARG A 125 9.60 -35.29 33.57
N VAL A 126 8.69 -34.55 32.94
CA VAL A 126 9.03 -33.47 32.00
C VAL A 126 9.79 -32.35 32.70
N SER A 127 9.34 -31.95 33.89
CA SER A 127 10.05 -30.97 34.74
C SER A 127 11.49 -31.39 35.03
N ILE A 128 11.70 -32.65 35.42
CA ILE A 128 13.02 -33.22 35.68
C ILE A 128 13.86 -33.30 34.40
N ALA A 129 13.27 -33.74 33.28
CA ALA A 129 13.95 -33.83 32.00
C ALA A 129 14.50 -32.47 31.54
N ARG A 130 13.71 -31.39 31.69
CA ARG A 130 14.14 -30.02 31.39
C ARG A 130 15.26 -29.55 32.31
N GLN A 131 15.19 -29.87 33.60
CA GLN A 131 16.23 -29.47 34.55
C GLN A 131 17.54 -30.23 34.32
N LEU A 132 17.47 -31.47 33.85
CA LEU A 132 18.63 -32.28 33.47
C LEU A 132 19.12 -31.98 32.04
N GLU A 133 18.49 -31.02 31.34
CA GLU A 133 18.82 -30.62 29.96
C GLU A 133 18.85 -31.80 28.98
N VAL A 134 18.00 -32.81 29.21
CA VAL A 134 17.89 -33.98 28.33
C VAL A 134 17.08 -33.58 27.09
N PRO A 135 17.57 -33.82 25.86
CA PRO A 135 16.92 -33.33 24.65
C PRO A 135 15.60 -34.05 24.33
N THR A 136 15.48 -35.33 24.71
CA THR A 136 14.32 -36.17 24.37
C THR A 136 13.82 -36.98 25.57
N ILE A 137 12.52 -37.31 25.57
CA ILE A 137 11.89 -38.19 26.56
C ILE A 137 11.01 -39.22 25.86
N SER A 138 11.02 -40.48 26.32
CA SER A 138 10.14 -41.50 25.78
C SER A 138 8.68 -41.23 26.19
N ALA A 139 7.76 -41.36 25.25
CA ALA A 139 6.34 -41.07 25.43
C ALA A 139 5.44 -42.01 24.63
N TYR A 140 4.30 -42.40 25.21
CA TYR A 140 3.17 -42.92 24.45
C TYR A 140 2.43 -41.75 23.83
N VAL A 141 2.44 -41.70 22.49
CA VAL A 141 1.92 -40.57 21.73
C VAL A 141 0.58 -40.91 21.12
N THR A 142 -0.43 -40.08 21.42
CA THR A 142 -1.71 -40.07 20.72
C THR A 142 -1.79 -38.82 19.85
N GLU A 143 -1.72 -38.99 18.54
CA GLU A 143 -1.81 -37.90 17.57
C GLU A 143 -3.25 -37.43 17.44
N VAL A 144 -3.46 -36.13 17.63
CA VAL A 144 -4.74 -35.45 17.49
C VAL A 144 -4.61 -34.50 16.32
N LYS A 145 -5.29 -34.82 15.22
CA LYS A 145 -5.34 -33.95 14.04
C LYS A 145 -6.34 -32.84 14.29
N THR A 146 -5.86 -31.60 14.19
CA THR A 146 -6.68 -30.39 14.20
C THR A 146 -6.75 -29.80 12.81
N ARG A 147 -7.80 -29.02 12.54
CA ARG A 147 -7.99 -28.37 11.24
C ARG A 147 -6.91 -27.32 10.95
N VAL A 148 -6.44 -26.65 11.99
CA VAL A 148 -5.31 -25.71 11.94
C VAL A 148 -4.14 -26.28 12.77
N PRO A 149 -2.93 -26.37 12.21
CA PRO A 149 -1.78 -26.95 12.92
C PRO A 149 -1.28 -26.02 14.03
N LEU A 150 -0.96 -26.63 15.18
CA LEU A 150 -0.30 -25.96 16.30
C LEU A 150 1.21 -26.19 16.23
N THR A 151 1.98 -25.13 16.52
CA THR A 151 3.44 -25.23 16.68
C THR A 151 3.86 -25.07 18.14
N ALA A 152 5.00 -25.64 18.52
CA ALA A 152 5.55 -25.52 19.87
C ALA A 152 5.91 -24.07 20.26
N ASP A 153 6.24 -23.23 19.28
CA ASP A 153 6.60 -21.84 19.52
C ASP A 153 5.37 -20.93 19.65
N ASP A 154 4.17 -21.44 19.34
CA ASP A 154 2.95 -20.65 19.33
C ASP A 154 2.70 -19.95 20.67
N ASP A 155 2.44 -18.65 20.62
CA ASP A 155 2.05 -17.88 21.80
C ASP A 155 0.52 -17.85 22.02
N PRO A 156 0.04 -17.37 23.19
CA PRO A 156 -1.39 -17.29 23.46
C PRO A 156 -2.20 -16.41 22.47
N ASN A 157 -1.60 -15.39 21.87
CA ASN A 157 -2.25 -14.54 20.87
C ASN A 157 -2.36 -15.29 19.53
N GLU A 158 -1.32 -16.00 19.12
CA GLU A 158 -1.33 -16.84 17.93
C GLU A 158 -2.35 -17.97 18.05
N LEU A 159 -2.51 -18.56 19.24
CA LEU A 159 -3.58 -19.51 19.55
C LEU A 159 -4.98 -18.92 19.37
N ILE A 160 -5.19 -17.64 19.72
CA ILE A 160 -6.46 -16.95 19.47
C ILE A 160 -6.68 -16.82 17.96
N CYS A 161 -5.66 -16.44 17.20
CA CYS A 161 -5.74 -16.32 15.73
C CYS A 161 -6.04 -17.66 15.06
N LYS A 162 -5.31 -18.72 15.42
CA LYS A 162 -5.53 -20.08 14.91
C LYS A 162 -6.91 -20.61 15.27
N SER A 163 -7.43 -20.30 16.47
CA SER A 163 -8.80 -20.64 16.86
C SER A 163 -9.84 -19.96 15.97
N ARG A 164 -9.67 -18.67 15.69
CA ARG A 164 -10.60 -17.92 14.82
C ARG A 164 -10.52 -18.40 13.38
N TYR A 165 -9.32 -18.73 12.91
CA TYR A 165 -9.15 -19.33 11.60
C TYR A 165 -9.81 -20.71 11.50
N ALA A 166 -9.72 -21.54 12.55
CA ALA A 166 -10.41 -22.83 12.59
C ALA A 166 -11.94 -22.67 12.50
N ASP A 167 -12.52 -21.68 13.20
CA ASP A 167 -13.94 -21.35 13.10
C ASP A 167 -14.32 -20.84 11.69
N PHE A 168 -13.43 -20.08 11.03
CA PHE A 168 -13.61 -19.64 9.64
C PHE A 168 -13.65 -20.84 8.69
N LEU A 169 -12.66 -21.74 8.77
CA LEU A 169 -12.59 -22.95 7.94
C LEU A 169 -13.78 -23.88 8.19
N GLU A 170 -14.29 -23.96 9.42
CA GLU A 170 -15.51 -24.71 9.74
C GLU A 170 -16.73 -24.23 8.94
N LYS A 171 -16.85 -22.92 8.73
CA LYS A 171 -17.96 -22.34 7.96
C LYS A 171 -17.74 -22.44 6.46
N THR A 172 -16.53 -22.15 5.99
CA THR A 172 -16.24 -21.98 4.56
C THR A 172 -15.81 -23.27 3.87
N ASN A 173 -15.31 -24.25 4.63
CA ASN A 173 -14.71 -25.47 4.12
C ASN A 173 -13.52 -25.23 3.17
N LEU A 174 -12.89 -24.05 3.25
CA LEU A 174 -11.90 -23.58 2.27
C LEU A 174 -10.66 -24.49 2.19
N ASP A 175 -10.20 -25.04 3.30
CA ASP A 175 -9.07 -25.98 3.38
C ASP A 175 -9.31 -27.30 2.62
N HIS A 176 -10.56 -27.68 2.39
CA HIS A 176 -10.88 -28.83 1.53
C HIS A 176 -11.10 -28.40 0.08
N LEU A 177 -11.73 -27.25 -0.13
CA LEU A 177 -12.00 -26.72 -1.47
C LEU A 177 -10.71 -26.29 -2.18
N ARG A 178 -9.77 -25.69 -1.45
CA ARG A 178 -8.47 -25.17 -1.90
C ARG A 178 -7.40 -25.55 -0.87
N PRO A 179 -6.82 -26.76 -0.96
CA PRO A 179 -5.86 -27.26 0.05
C PRO A 179 -4.57 -26.43 0.20
N GLU A 180 -4.22 -25.65 -0.83
CA GLU A 180 -3.05 -24.75 -0.84
C GLU A 180 -3.34 -23.40 -0.18
N ALA A 181 -4.60 -23.12 0.19
CA ALA A 181 -4.99 -21.83 0.73
C ALA A 181 -4.52 -21.65 2.18
N ASP A 182 -3.73 -20.61 2.42
CA ASP A 182 -3.35 -20.17 3.77
C ASP A 182 -3.80 -18.73 4.00
N LEU A 183 -4.87 -18.57 4.79
CA LEU A 183 -5.41 -17.28 5.20
C LEU A 183 -5.21 -17.06 6.71
N LEU A 184 -4.17 -17.65 7.32
CA LEU A 184 -3.83 -17.35 8.70
C LEU A 184 -3.43 -15.87 8.83
N MET A 185 -4.08 -15.15 9.76
CA MET A 185 -3.91 -13.71 9.97
C MET A 185 -3.15 -13.41 11.26
N THR A 186 -2.42 -12.29 11.30
CA THR A 186 -1.79 -11.78 12.54
C THR A 186 -2.80 -11.04 13.43
N PHE A 187 -3.87 -10.47 12.86
CA PHE A 187 -4.97 -9.84 13.62
C PHE A 187 -6.25 -10.67 13.59
N CYS A 188 -6.43 -11.46 14.66
CA CYS A 188 -7.46 -12.49 14.81
C CYS A 188 -8.92 -12.00 14.70
N ALA A 189 -9.19 -10.70 14.74
CA ALA A 189 -10.55 -10.13 14.83
C ALA A 189 -11.31 -10.05 13.49
N HIS A 190 -10.64 -10.21 12.34
CA HIS A 190 -11.20 -9.80 11.04
C HIS A 190 -11.72 -10.95 10.17
N TYR A 191 -11.77 -12.19 10.66
CA TYR A 191 -12.36 -13.31 9.89
C TYR A 191 -13.86 -13.12 9.61
N SER A 192 -14.58 -12.33 10.42
CA SER A 192 -15.97 -11.97 10.11
C SER A 192 -16.06 -11.14 8.82
N LEU A 193 -15.10 -10.25 8.58
CA LEU A 193 -15.08 -9.41 7.38
C LEU A 193 -14.86 -10.24 6.11
N LEU A 194 -14.01 -11.27 6.18
CA LEU A 194 -13.86 -12.23 5.07
C LEU A 194 -15.14 -13.01 4.79
N LEU A 195 -15.89 -13.41 5.82
CA LEU A 195 -17.20 -14.05 5.65
C LEU A 195 -18.19 -13.09 4.97
N ASP A 196 -18.21 -11.83 5.38
CA ASP A 196 -19.06 -10.80 4.77
C ASP A 196 -18.70 -10.58 3.29
N HIS A 197 -17.41 -10.57 2.95
CA HIS A 197 -16.96 -10.48 1.55
C HIS A 197 -17.46 -11.67 0.71
N ILE A 198 -17.39 -12.89 1.25
CA ILE A 198 -17.90 -14.10 0.58
C ILE A 198 -19.42 -14.01 0.40
N ASP A 199 -20.16 -13.54 1.41
CA ASP A 199 -21.61 -13.40 1.35
C ASP A 199 -22.04 -12.36 0.30
N VAL A 200 -21.37 -11.20 0.25
CA VAL A 200 -21.60 -10.18 -0.77
C VAL A 200 -21.26 -10.71 -2.17
N HIS A 201 -20.13 -11.42 -2.31
CA HIS A 201 -19.73 -12.05 -3.57
C HIS A 201 -20.77 -13.06 -4.05
N ARG A 202 -21.23 -13.94 -3.16
CA ARG A 202 -22.29 -14.92 -3.45
C ARG A 202 -23.57 -14.27 -3.96
N TYR A 203 -23.97 -13.14 -3.37
CA TYR A 203 -25.15 -12.39 -3.80
C TYR A 203 -25.01 -11.90 -5.24
N TYR A 204 -23.89 -11.26 -5.59
CA TYR A 204 -23.64 -10.78 -6.95
C TYR A 204 -23.51 -11.93 -7.97
N MET A 205 -22.83 -13.02 -7.61
CA MET A 205 -22.78 -14.22 -8.46
C MET A 205 -24.19 -14.76 -8.79
N GLY A 206 -25.11 -14.72 -7.83
CA GLY A 206 -26.49 -15.16 -8.06
C GLY A 206 -27.25 -14.27 -9.05
N LEU A 207 -26.98 -12.96 -9.04
CA LEU A 207 -27.53 -12.01 -10.02
C LEU A 207 -26.94 -12.25 -11.41
N ASP A 208 -25.62 -12.41 -11.50
CA ASP A 208 -24.90 -12.55 -12.77
C ASP A 208 -25.21 -13.89 -13.46
N PHE A 209 -25.21 -14.99 -12.70
CA PHE A 209 -25.51 -16.33 -13.22
C PHE A 209 -27.00 -16.65 -13.24
N GLN A 210 -27.85 -15.75 -12.72
CA GLN A 210 -29.30 -15.88 -12.67
C GLN A 210 -29.79 -17.20 -12.04
N ARG A 211 -29.10 -17.66 -10.99
CA ARG A 211 -29.42 -18.88 -10.26
C ARG A 211 -28.95 -18.79 -8.82
N ASP A 212 -29.47 -19.68 -7.97
CA ASP A 212 -28.94 -19.85 -6.63
C ASP A 212 -27.54 -20.46 -6.66
N ILE A 213 -26.63 -19.86 -5.88
CA ILE A 213 -25.24 -20.28 -5.72
C ILE A 213 -25.09 -20.95 -4.36
N SER A 214 -24.45 -22.12 -4.30
CA SER A 214 -24.17 -22.78 -3.02
C SER A 214 -23.09 -22.02 -2.25
N TYR A 215 -23.04 -22.16 -0.92
CA TYR A 215 -22.02 -21.46 -0.15
C TYR A 215 -20.60 -21.91 -0.50
N GLU A 216 -20.38 -23.22 -0.66
CA GLU A 216 -19.08 -23.78 -1.05
C GLU A 216 -18.64 -23.31 -2.45
N GLU A 217 -19.57 -23.18 -3.40
CA GLU A 217 -19.29 -22.65 -4.73
C GLU A 217 -18.85 -21.18 -4.65
N ALA A 218 -19.56 -20.37 -3.85
CA ALA A 218 -19.20 -18.97 -3.66
C ALA A 218 -17.86 -18.78 -2.95
N VAL A 219 -17.54 -19.60 -1.94
CA VAL A 219 -16.24 -19.59 -1.26
C VAL A 219 -15.11 -19.86 -2.26
N ALA A 220 -15.24 -20.92 -3.06
CA ALA A 220 -14.23 -21.30 -4.04
C ALA A 220 -14.03 -20.22 -5.11
N HIS A 221 -15.13 -19.68 -5.65
CA HIS A 221 -15.07 -18.63 -6.65
C HIS A 221 -14.55 -17.30 -6.08
N TRP A 222 -14.92 -16.92 -4.86
CA TRP A 222 -14.38 -15.73 -4.21
C TRP A 222 -12.86 -15.85 -4.01
N TYR A 223 -12.39 -17.03 -3.57
CA TYR A 223 -10.97 -17.26 -3.37
C TYR A 223 -10.19 -17.11 -4.70
N ASP A 224 -10.66 -17.75 -5.77
CA ASP A 224 -9.97 -17.77 -7.06
C ASP A 224 -10.06 -16.44 -7.82
N GLU A 225 -11.21 -15.79 -7.82
CA GLU A 225 -11.49 -14.65 -8.72
C GLU A 225 -11.44 -13.28 -8.01
N VAL A 226 -11.36 -13.26 -6.66
CA VAL A 226 -11.32 -12.01 -5.89
C VAL A 226 -10.10 -11.97 -4.98
N TYR A 227 -9.92 -12.97 -4.12
CA TYR A 227 -8.82 -12.97 -3.16
C TYR A 227 -7.45 -13.13 -3.85
N MET A 228 -7.28 -14.20 -4.63
CA MET A 228 -6.01 -14.52 -5.27
C MET A 228 -5.49 -13.44 -6.24
N PRO A 229 -6.31 -12.83 -7.12
CA PRO A 229 -5.82 -11.77 -8.01
C PRO A 229 -5.31 -10.55 -7.24
N VAL A 230 -5.93 -10.23 -6.10
CA VAL A 230 -5.47 -9.15 -5.22
C VAL A 230 -4.14 -9.51 -4.56
N ILE A 231 -3.98 -10.75 -4.09
CA ILE A 231 -2.71 -11.23 -3.51
C ILE A 231 -1.59 -11.25 -4.55
N GLU A 232 -1.86 -11.72 -5.77
CA GLU A 232 -0.87 -11.72 -6.85
C GLU A 232 -0.39 -10.30 -7.16
N MET A 233 -1.30 -9.34 -7.21
CA MET A 233 -0.96 -7.93 -7.38
C MET A 233 -0.13 -7.37 -6.20
N ILE A 234 -0.46 -7.72 -4.95
CA ILE A 234 0.34 -7.36 -3.76
C ILE A 234 1.77 -7.92 -3.87
N ARG A 235 1.92 -9.18 -4.34
CA ARG A 235 3.21 -9.84 -4.55
C ARG A 235 4.01 -9.17 -5.68
N GLU A 236 3.39 -8.92 -6.83
CA GLU A 236 4.02 -8.30 -8.00
C GLU A 236 4.55 -6.90 -7.70
N GLN A 237 3.80 -6.11 -6.93
CA GLN A 237 4.20 -4.77 -6.50
C GLN A 237 5.20 -4.78 -5.33
N GLY A 238 5.56 -5.96 -4.82
CA GLY A 238 6.51 -6.12 -3.73
C GLY A 238 6.05 -5.50 -2.40
N ALA A 239 4.74 -5.31 -2.21
CA ALA A 239 4.19 -4.58 -1.07
C ALA A 239 4.47 -5.24 0.27
N MET A 240 4.64 -6.56 0.29
CA MET A 240 5.02 -7.30 1.50
C MET A 240 6.35 -6.82 2.11
N ARG A 241 7.26 -6.23 1.32
CA ARG A 241 8.55 -5.72 1.84
C ARG A 241 8.38 -4.56 2.80
N ASP A 242 7.33 -3.76 2.63
CA ASP A 242 7.02 -2.62 3.48
C ASP A 242 6.26 -3.03 4.75
N PHE A 243 5.78 -4.28 4.82
CA PHE A 243 4.99 -4.83 5.92
C PHE A 243 5.51 -6.21 6.35
N PRO A 244 6.78 -6.33 6.81
CA PRO A 244 7.41 -7.62 7.07
C PRO A 244 6.77 -8.43 8.21
N GLU A 245 5.98 -7.78 9.08
CA GLU A 245 5.27 -8.41 10.19
C GLU A 245 3.80 -8.74 9.85
N ARG A 246 3.43 -8.77 8.58
CA ARG A 246 2.05 -9.01 8.12
C ARG A 246 1.98 -10.20 7.18
N THR A 247 0.85 -10.90 7.22
CA THR A 247 0.52 -11.97 6.27
C THR A 247 -0.16 -11.41 5.01
N GLU A 248 -0.33 -12.24 3.99
CA GLU A 248 -1.04 -11.83 2.78
C GLU A 248 -2.54 -11.60 3.04
N ALA A 249 -3.16 -12.43 3.89
CA ALA A 249 -4.54 -12.23 4.32
C ALA A 249 -4.72 -10.92 5.10
N ASP A 250 -3.75 -10.55 5.94
CA ASP A 250 -3.72 -9.25 6.63
C ASP A 250 -3.71 -8.10 5.62
N MET A 251 -2.87 -8.20 4.60
CA MET A 251 -2.73 -7.18 3.57
C MET A 251 -3.98 -7.06 2.68
N TYR A 252 -4.65 -8.18 2.38
CA TYR A 252 -5.92 -8.17 1.66
C TYR A 252 -7.00 -7.37 2.42
N ILE A 253 -7.14 -7.59 3.73
CA ILE A 253 -8.12 -6.87 4.55
C ILE A 253 -7.77 -5.38 4.63
N LEU A 254 -6.52 -5.05 4.96
CA LEU A 254 -6.07 -3.66 5.03
C LEU A 254 -6.31 -2.92 3.70
N LEU A 255 -6.08 -3.61 2.59
CA LEU A 255 -6.31 -3.06 1.27
C LEU A 255 -7.80 -2.87 0.98
N ALA A 256 -8.64 -3.82 1.35
CA ALA A 256 -10.09 -3.72 1.13
C ALA A 256 -10.72 -2.60 1.96
N GLU A 257 -10.32 -2.46 3.23
CA GLU A 257 -10.75 -1.36 4.10
C GLU A 257 -10.24 -0.02 3.57
N HIS A 258 -8.95 0.07 3.23
CA HIS A 258 -8.37 1.30 2.67
C HIS A 258 -8.98 1.66 1.31
N ARG A 259 -9.35 0.67 0.48
CA ARG A 259 -10.11 0.87 -0.76
C ARG A 259 -11.52 1.37 -0.47
N ALA A 260 -12.20 0.87 0.56
CA ALA A 260 -13.52 1.33 0.98
C ALA A 260 -13.47 2.76 1.53
N GLU A 261 -12.47 3.08 2.36
CA GLU A 261 -12.21 4.44 2.86
C GLU A 261 -11.90 5.40 1.71
N LEU A 262 -11.06 5.00 0.75
CA LEU A 262 -10.79 5.79 -0.45
C LEU A 262 -12.07 5.94 -1.29
N LYS A 263 -12.87 4.90 -1.45
CA LYS A 263 -14.15 4.97 -2.17
C LYS A 263 -15.15 5.89 -1.47
N GLU A 264 -15.19 5.91 -0.14
CA GLU A 264 -16.06 6.81 0.63
C GLU A 264 -15.55 8.25 0.59
N ALA A 265 -14.25 8.44 0.75
CA ALA A 265 -13.60 9.76 0.72
C ALA A 265 -13.57 10.39 -0.68
N LEU A 266 -13.54 9.57 -1.74
CA LEU A 266 -13.46 10.00 -3.13
C LEU A 266 -14.78 9.85 -3.89
N GLY A 267 -15.73 9.07 -3.38
CA GLY A 267 -17.05 8.86 -3.99
C GLY A 267 -17.09 7.96 -5.24
N TRP A 268 -16.05 7.17 -5.54
CA TRP A 268 -16.02 6.27 -6.71
C TRP A 268 -15.20 4.99 -6.45
N ASP A 269 -15.39 3.98 -7.31
CA ASP A 269 -14.74 2.68 -7.13
C ASP A 269 -13.25 2.74 -7.48
N VAL A 270 -12.41 2.48 -6.48
CA VAL A 270 -10.93 2.53 -6.59
C VAL A 270 -10.43 1.13 -6.88
N ASP A 271 -9.61 0.91 -7.90
CA ASP A 271 -9.05 -0.43 -8.15
C ASP A 271 -8.03 -0.83 -7.07
N ALA A 272 -7.81 -2.13 -6.93
CA ALA A 272 -6.94 -2.67 -5.88
C ALA A 272 -5.49 -2.16 -6.01
N GLY A 273 -4.97 -1.96 -7.23
CA GLY A 273 -3.58 -1.54 -7.46
C GLY A 273 -3.33 -0.10 -7.03
N THR A 274 -4.31 0.76 -7.30
CA THR A 274 -4.33 2.14 -6.81
C THR A 274 -4.32 2.20 -5.28
N ALA A 275 -5.14 1.37 -4.62
CA ALA A 275 -5.20 1.33 -3.16
C ALA A 275 -3.89 0.80 -2.52
N VAL A 276 -3.21 -0.20 -3.13
CA VAL A 276 -1.90 -0.69 -2.63
C VAL A 276 -0.85 0.41 -2.72
N THR A 277 -0.81 1.14 -3.83
CA THR A 277 0.16 2.23 -4.05
C THR A 277 -0.02 3.35 -3.01
N ASP A 278 -1.26 3.74 -2.70
CA ASP A 278 -1.52 4.75 -1.67
C ASP A 278 -1.16 4.25 -0.26
N MET A 279 -1.44 2.97 0.03
CA MET A 279 -1.09 2.36 1.32
C MET A 279 0.43 2.31 1.56
N GLN A 280 1.22 1.96 0.54
CA GLN A 280 2.69 2.01 0.61
C GLN A 280 3.21 3.44 0.82
N ARG A 281 2.59 4.43 0.17
CA ARG A 281 2.94 5.85 0.35
C ARG A 281 2.73 6.31 1.80
N LYS A 282 1.65 5.85 2.44
CA LYS A 282 1.32 6.18 3.85
C LYS A 282 2.26 5.55 4.89
N ASN A 283 2.98 4.46 4.56
CA ASN A 283 3.81 3.70 5.50
C ASN A 283 5.31 4.10 5.53
N LYS A 284 5.73 5.11 4.75
CA LYS A 284 7.13 5.57 4.76
C LYS A 284 7.50 6.30 6.07
N PRO A 285 8.65 5.99 6.70
CA PRO A 285 9.07 6.61 7.97
C PRO A 285 9.29 8.12 7.79
N GLY A 286 8.57 8.92 8.59
CA GLY A 286 8.55 10.39 8.53
C GLY A 286 7.16 11.01 8.41
N ALA A 287 6.14 10.24 8.00
CA ALA A 287 4.77 10.74 7.77
C ALA A 287 3.99 11.09 9.06
N ALA A 288 4.35 10.53 10.21
CA ALA A 288 3.63 10.78 11.47
C ALA A 288 3.82 12.19 12.01
N LEU A 289 5.03 12.76 11.87
CA LEU A 289 5.32 14.14 12.28
C LEU A 289 4.73 15.16 11.30
N THR A 290 4.53 14.77 10.04
CA THR A 290 3.84 15.56 9.01
C THR A 290 2.34 15.67 9.32
N ARG A 291 1.70 14.60 9.82
CA ARG A 291 0.26 14.55 10.11
C ARG A 291 -0.21 15.51 11.23
N MET A 292 0.54 15.65 12.33
CA MET A 292 0.19 16.64 13.38
C MET A 292 0.35 18.09 12.90
N LEU A 293 1.20 18.32 11.89
CA LEU A 293 1.41 19.63 11.28
C LEU A 293 0.44 19.92 10.13
N GLU A 294 -0.13 18.89 9.48
CA GLU A 294 -1.11 19.01 8.39
C GLU A 294 -2.51 19.39 8.89
N ALA A 295 -2.97 18.83 10.02
CA ALA A 295 -4.31 19.10 10.55
C ALA A 295 -4.51 20.54 11.09
N MET A 296 -3.43 21.31 11.25
CA MET A 296 -3.46 22.68 11.81
C MET A 296 -2.90 23.75 10.86
N ARG A 297 -2.58 23.42 9.60
CA ARG A 297 -2.00 24.39 8.66
C ARG A 297 -3.08 24.97 7.74
N PRO A 298 -3.16 26.31 7.61
CA PRO A 298 -3.95 26.95 6.57
C PRO A 298 -3.52 26.41 5.19
N ASP A 299 -4.49 26.31 4.27
CA ASP A 299 -4.32 25.89 2.87
C ASP A 299 -3.06 26.50 2.20
N GLU A 300 -2.67 27.73 2.55
CA GLU A 300 -1.53 28.44 1.98
C GLU A 300 -0.15 27.80 2.25
N LEU A 301 -0.05 26.80 3.15
CA LEU A 301 1.21 26.18 3.60
C LEU A 301 1.42 24.71 3.18
N GLU A 302 0.51 24.13 2.39
CA GLU A 302 0.69 22.79 1.82
C GLU A 302 1.62 22.81 0.59
N PHE A 303 2.74 22.09 0.67
CA PHE A 303 3.66 21.90 -0.46
C PHE A 303 3.29 20.60 -1.20
N GLY A 304 3.14 20.65 -2.52
CA GLY A 304 3.03 19.45 -3.36
C GLY A 304 4.30 18.58 -3.31
N PRO A 305 4.28 17.37 -3.92
CA PRO A 305 5.44 16.46 -3.89
C PRO A 305 6.71 17.09 -4.45
N ALA A 306 7.84 16.49 -4.10
CA ALA A 306 9.16 16.90 -4.57
C ALA A 306 9.26 16.81 -6.11
N ALA A 307 10.02 17.74 -6.70
CA ALA A 307 10.27 17.78 -8.14
C ALA A 307 10.87 16.45 -8.63
N GLY A 308 10.39 15.93 -9.76
CA GLY A 308 10.85 14.66 -10.33
C GLY A 308 10.32 13.39 -9.65
N GLN A 309 9.49 13.49 -8.61
CA GLN A 309 8.90 12.32 -7.94
C GLN A 309 7.99 11.53 -8.89
N TRP A 310 7.16 12.21 -9.68
CA TRP A 310 6.29 11.58 -10.67
C TRP A 310 7.08 10.77 -11.70
N ARG A 311 8.18 11.34 -12.23
CA ARG A 311 9.10 10.63 -13.12
C ARG A 311 9.68 9.36 -12.47
N GLN A 312 10.09 9.44 -11.20
CA GLN A 312 10.65 8.29 -10.50
C GLN A 312 9.61 7.17 -10.32
N GLU A 313 8.37 7.53 -9.98
CA GLU A 313 7.25 6.58 -9.90
C GLU A 313 7.02 5.89 -11.25
N ARG A 314 6.99 6.65 -12.36
CA ARG A 314 6.84 6.08 -13.72
C ARG A 314 7.96 5.13 -14.12
N LEU A 315 9.21 5.51 -13.86
CA LEU A 315 10.37 4.66 -14.15
C LEU A 315 10.36 3.38 -13.30
N SER A 316 9.88 3.44 -12.06
CA SER A 316 9.78 2.28 -11.17
C SER A 316 8.68 1.29 -11.57
N GLN A 317 7.57 1.80 -12.13
CA GLN A 317 6.42 1.00 -12.58
C GLN A 317 6.64 0.32 -13.93
N ARG A 318 7.77 0.57 -14.63
CA ARG A 318 8.05 0.12 -16.02
C ARG A 318 6.94 0.45 -17.04
N SER A 319 6.02 1.35 -16.70
CA SER A 319 4.94 1.82 -17.58
C SER A 319 5.47 2.90 -18.52
N LEU A 320 6.26 2.48 -19.51
CA LEU A 320 6.73 3.34 -20.60
C LEU A 320 5.95 3.13 -21.90
N ASP A 321 5.00 2.20 -21.93
CA ASP A 321 4.16 1.96 -23.10
C ASP A 321 3.13 3.07 -23.32
N ARG A 322 2.65 3.69 -22.22
CA ARG A 322 1.71 4.82 -22.18
C ARG A 322 2.05 5.74 -21.00
N LEU A 323 2.48 6.97 -21.29
CA LEU A 323 2.86 7.92 -20.25
C LEU A 323 1.64 8.63 -19.64
N PHE A 324 0.57 8.79 -20.42
CA PHE A 324 -0.66 9.49 -20.01
C PHE A 324 -1.88 8.60 -20.24
N GLU A 325 -2.02 7.54 -19.44
CA GLU A 325 -3.15 6.61 -19.55
C GLU A 325 -4.45 7.27 -19.06
N GLU A 326 -4.38 8.02 -17.96
CA GLU A 326 -5.54 8.70 -17.37
C GLU A 326 -5.39 10.22 -17.48
N THR A 327 -6.25 10.86 -18.28
CA THR A 327 -6.24 12.33 -18.45
C THR A 327 -7.44 12.97 -17.76
N LEU A 328 -7.18 13.82 -16.77
CA LEU A 328 -8.21 14.61 -16.08
C LEU A 328 -8.39 15.97 -16.75
N VAL A 329 -9.63 16.37 -17.01
CA VAL A 329 -10.01 17.69 -17.53
C VAL A 329 -10.96 18.36 -16.55
N ALA A 330 -10.59 19.53 -16.04
CA ALA A 330 -11.51 20.35 -15.24
C ALA A 330 -12.36 21.24 -16.15
N ILE A 331 -13.68 21.14 -16.02
CA ILE A 331 -14.66 21.85 -16.84
C ILE A 331 -15.52 22.71 -15.91
N SER A 332 -15.67 23.99 -16.24
CA SER A 332 -16.51 24.96 -15.53
C SER A 332 -17.82 25.28 -16.27
N GLY A 333 -18.05 24.66 -17.43
CA GLY A 333 -19.22 24.91 -18.29
C GLY A 333 -19.12 26.17 -19.14
N GLN A 334 -17.96 26.84 -19.16
CA GLN A 334 -17.74 27.99 -20.02
C GLN A 334 -17.42 27.53 -21.45
N PRO A 335 -17.75 28.32 -22.49
CA PRO A 335 -17.43 27.96 -23.88
C PRO A 335 -15.94 27.67 -24.11
N ASP A 336 -15.10 28.33 -23.31
CA ASP A 336 -13.65 28.22 -23.26
C ASP A 336 -13.13 26.89 -22.69
N ASP A 337 -13.97 26.08 -22.05
CA ASP A 337 -13.56 24.77 -21.51
C ASP A 337 -13.55 23.69 -22.60
N TRP A 338 -14.38 23.84 -23.63
CA TRP A 338 -14.52 22.85 -24.70
C TRP A 338 -13.25 22.70 -25.54
N ARG A 339 -12.46 23.77 -25.71
CA ARG A 339 -11.13 23.69 -26.35
C ARG A 339 -10.15 22.83 -25.55
N VAL A 340 -10.31 22.72 -24.23
CA VAL A 340 -9.47 21.88 -23.38
C VAL A 340 -9.86 20.43 -23.53
N LEU A 341 -11.17 20.17 -23.59
CA LEU A 341 -11.69 18.86 -23.91
C LEU A 341 -11.22 18.39 -25.28
N ASP A 342 -11.28 19.26 -26.30
CA ASP A 342 -10.78 18.95 -27.64
C ASP A 342 -9.28 18.62 -27.61
N GLN A 343 -8.47 19.36 -26.83
CA GLN A 343 -7.06 19.03 -26.64
C GLN A 343 -6.85 17.69 -25.92
N ALA A 344 -7.66 17.40 -24.91
CA ALA A 344 -7.59 16.15 -24.15
C ALA A 344 -7.92 14.95 -25.03
N ILE A 345 -8.93 15.09 -25.90
CA ILE A 345 -9.30 14.07 -26.89
C ILE A 345 -8.11 13.78 -27.81
N VAL A 346 -7.44 14.80 -28.36
CA VAL A 346 -6.25 14.62 -29.22
C VAL A 346 -5.15 13.84 -28.51
N LEU A 347 -4.90 14.13 -27.22
CA LEU A 347 -3.89 13.45 -26.43
C LEU A 347 -4.28 12.00 -26.12
N VAL A 348 -5.52 11.79 -25.68
CA VAL A 348 -6.04 10.46 -25.33
C VAL A 348 -6.07 9.53 -26.55
N GLN A 349 -6.42 10.04 -27.73
CA GLN A 349 -6.36 9.28 -28.98
C GLN A 349 -4.94 8.85 -29.35
N ARG A 350 -3.91 9.67 -29.07
CA ARG A 350 -2.52 9.31 -29.32
C ARG A 350 -1.98 8.27 -28.34
N GLU A 351 -2.44 8.31 -27.10
CA GLU A 351 -2.02 7.38 -26.04
C GLU A 351 -2.83 6.08 -26.02
N GLY A 352 -4.06 6.10 -26.55
CA GLY A 352 -5.04 5.05 -26.33
C GLY A 352 -5.52 4.98 -24.87
N GLY A 353 -5.60 6.14 -24.21
CA GLY A 353 -5.94 6.27 -22.80
C GLY A 353 -7.44 6.42 -22.50
N ARG A 354 -7.75 6.90 -21.30
CA ARG A 354 -9.08 7.24 -20.81
C ARG A 354 -9.15 8.71 -20.42
N LEU A 355 -10.35 9.27 -20.59
CA LEU A 355 -10.64 10.66 -20.31
C LEU A 355 -11.53 10.79 -19.07
N ARG A 356 -11.20 11.70 -18.16
CA ARG A 356 -11.99 12.01 -16.98
C ARG A 356 -12.34 13.48 -16.95
N GLY A 357 -13.62 13.82 -17.03
CA GLY A 357 -14.12 15.17 -16.80
C GLY A 357 -14.47 15.37 -15.34
N VAL A 358 -14.16 16.54 -14.79
CA VAL A 358 -14.66 16.96 -13.48
C VAL A 358 -15.26 18.35 -13.58
N TYR A 359 -16.50 18.49 -13.12
CA TYR A 359 -17.15 19.78 -12.87
C TYR A 359 -17.25 20.01 -11.37
N VAL A 360 -16.79 21.17 -10.91
CA VAL A 360 -16.87 21.54 -9.50
C VAL A 360 -17.95 22.60 -9.34
N SER A 361 -19.03 22.23 -8.67
CA SER A 361 -20.18 23.06 -8.38
C SER A 361 -19.97 23.92 -7.14
N ASP A 362 -20.34 25.20 -7.26
CA ASP A 362 -20.45 26.12 -6.13
C ASP A 362 -21.80 25.95 -5.38
N ALA A 363 -22.75 25.19 -5.93
CA ALA A 363 -24.06 24.98 -5.32
C ALA A 363 -23.97 24.03 -4.12
N THR A 364 -24.58 24.41 -2.99
CA THR A 364 -24.68 23.53 -1.81
C THR A 364 -25.79 22.48 -1.94
N ASP A 365 -26.68 22.64 -2.93
CA ASP A 365 -27.81 21.75 -3.20
C ASP A 365 -27.53 20.90 -4.46
N LYS A 366 -27.70 19.57 -4.33
CA LYS A 366 -27.44 18.61 -5.40
C LYS A 366 -28.44 18.72 -6.54
N ASP A 367 -29.70 19.01 -6.24
CA ASP A 367 -30.76 19.06 -7.26
C ASP A 367 -30.60 20.30 -8.14
N ALA A 368 -30.22 21.44 -7.55
CA ALA A 368 -29.91 22.67 -8.27
C ALA A 368 -28.62 22.55 -9.11
N ALA A 369 -27.64 21.78 -8.64
CA ALA A 369 -26.43 21.50 -9.40
C ALA A 369 -26.73 20.65 -10.65
N GLU A 370 -27.63 19.67 -10.56
CA GLU A 370 -27.93 18.76 -11.67
C GLU A 370 -28.55 19.49 -12.87
N GLU A 371 -29.41 20.49 -12.64
CA GLU A 371 -29.99 21.31 -13.73
C GLU A 371 -28.92 22.06 -14.54
N THR A 372 -27.88 22.55 -13.86
CA THR A 372 -26.76 23.26 -14.51
C THR A 372 -25.78 22.28 -15.17
N VAL A 373 -25.56 21.12 -14.57
CA VAL A 373 -24.54 20.16 -15.01
C VAL A 373 -25.03 19.26 -16.14
N ALA A 374 -26.31 18.91 -16.19
CA ALA A 374 -26.88 18.04 -17.22
C ALA A 374 -26.47 18.43 -18.65
N PRO A 375 -26.58 19.71 -19.10
CA PRO A 375 -26.14 20.10 -20.44
C PRO A 375 -24.62 20.00 -20.63
N ILE A 376 -23.83 20.33 -19.61
CA ILE A 376 -22.36 20.25 -19.65
C ILE A 376 -21.92 18.78 -19.80
N ARG A 377 -22.54 17.89 -19.03
CA ARG A 377 -22.28 16.45 -19.06
C ARG A 377 -22.66 15.84 -20.40
N ALA A 378 -23.79 16.26 -20.98
CA ALA A 378 -24.22 15.81 -22.29
C ALA A 378 -23.22 16.22 -23.39
N GLU A 379 -22.82 17.50 -23.44
CA GLU A 379 -21.83 17.99 -24.41
C GLU A 379 -20.47 17.28 -24.26
N PHE A 380 -20.04 17.01 -23.03
CA PHE A 380 -18.80 16.28 -22.76
C PHE A 380 -18.85 14.86 -23.36
N TYR A 381 -19.91 14.10 -23.08
CA TYR A 381 -20.07 12.75 -23.59
C TYR A 381 -20.28 12.72 -25.11
N GLU A 382 -20.99 13.70 -25.68
CA GLU A 382 -21.17 13.82 -27.12
C GLU A 382 -19.83 13.94 -27.84
N ARG A 383 -18.96 14.87 -27.38
CA ARG A 383 -17.62 15.06 -27.96
C ARG A 383 -16.72 13.84 -27.78
N ALA A 384 -16.70 13.26 -26.58
CA ALA A 384 -15.89 12.08 -26.31
C ALA A 384 -16.32 10.88 -27.15
N THR A 385 -17.63 10.64 -27.27
CA THR A 385 -18.21 9.54 -28.06
C THR A 385 -17.97 9.74 -29.55
N ALA A 386 -18.15 10.96 -30.07
CA ALA A 386 -17.86 11.29 -31.46
C ALA A 386 -16.39 11.04 -31.83
N ALA A 387 -15.48 11.19 -30.86
CA ALA A 387 -14.06 10.91 -31.01
C ALA A 387 -13.65 9.46 -30.71
N GLY A 388 -14.59 8.59 -30.31
CA GLY A 388 -14.33 7.19 -29.97
C GLY A 388 -13.51 7.00 -28.69
N VAL A 389 -13.54 7.97 -27.77
CA VAL A 389 -12.75 7.97 -26.53
C VAL A 389 -13.59 7.47 -25.35
N GLN A 390 -13.03 6.54 -24.56
CA GLN A 390 -13.63 6.15 -23.28
C GLN A 390 -13.53 7.31 -22.29
N ALA A 391 -14.69 7.78 -21.82
CA ALA A 391 -14.76 8.94 -20.95
C ALA A 391 -15.72 8.73 -19.79
N ASN A 392 -15.39 9.33 -18.64
CA ASN A 392 -16.27 9.46 -17.47
C ASN A 392 -16.35 10.94 -17.08
N PHE A 393 -17.47 11.36 -16.48
CA PHE A 393 -17.68 12.74 -16.04
C PHE A 393 -18.23 12.80 -14.61
N ASP A 394 -17.49 13.46 -13.74
CA ASP A 394 -17.78 13.58 -12.30
C ASP A 394 -18.26 14.98 -11.94
N VAL A 395 -19.11 15.05 -10.91
CA VAL A 395 -19.60 16.30 -10.31
C VAL A 395 -19.14 16.39 -8.86
N GLU A 396 -18.47 17.48 -8.54
CA GLU A 396 -17.85 17.72 -7.25
C GLU A 396 -18.35 19.01 -6.62
N PHE A 397 -18.12 19.16 -5.31
CA PHE A 397 -18.58 20.32 -4.56
C PHE A 397 -17.45 20.98 -3.78
N GLY A 398 -17.45 22.31 -3.74
CA GLY A 398 -16.49 23.11 -2.97
C GLY A 398 -15.37 23.74 -3.82
N SER A 399 -14.17 23.86 -3.26
CA SER A 399 -13.07 24.57 -3.93
C SER A 399 -12.57 23.83 -5.16
N VAL A 400 -12.62 24.48 -6.33
CA VAL A 400 -12.10 23.96 -7.61
C VAL A 400 -10.67 23.45 -7.46
N ALA A 401 -9.78 24.24 -6.86
CA ALA A 401 -8.38 23.87 -6.72
C ALA A 401 -8.20 22.62 -5.84
N ARG A 402 -8.98 22.52 -4.75
CA ARG A 402 -8.93 21.37 -3.84
C ARG A 402 -9.40 20.10 -4.54
N GLN A 403 -10.54 20.16 -5.22
CA GLN A 403 -11.11 19.00 -5.91
C GLN A 403 -10.25 18.55 -7.09
N VAL A 404 -9.73 19.49 -7.88
CA VAL A 404 -8.80 19.17 -8.97
C VAL A 404 -7.52 18.53 -8.44
N VAL A 405 -6.93 19.03 -7.35
CA VAL A 405 -5.72 18.44 -6.74
C VAL A 405 -6.00 17.03 -6.21
N ALA A 406 -7.14 16.82 -5.54
CA ALA A 406 -7.54 15.52 -5.03
C ALA A 406 -7.71 14.51 -6.17
N ARG A 407 -8.39 14.90 -7.26
CA ARG A 407 -8.61 14.06 -8.44
C ARG A 407 -7.33 13.80 -9.22
N ALA A 408 -6.42 14.77 -9.27
CA ALA A 408 -5.14 14.64 -9.96
C ALA A 408 -4.22 13.54 -9.39
N ALA A 409 -4.42 13.11 -8.15
CA ALA A 409 -3.68 11.98 -7.60
C ALA A 409 -3.92 10.68 -8.39
N PHE A 410 -5.10 10.53 -9.00
CA PHE A 410 -5.56 9.35 -9.75
C PHE A 410 -5.50 9.52 -11.25
N SER A 411 -4.76 10.51 -11.72
CA SER A 411 -4.59 10.79 -13.14
C SER A 411 -3.12 10.99 -13.43
N ASP A 412 -2.75 10.90 -14.70
CA ASP A 412 -1.36 11.01 -15.15
C ASP A 412 -1.06 12.40 -15.69
N LEU A 413 -2.10 13.09 -16.16
CA LEU A 413 -2.08 14.43 -16.69
C LEU A 413 -3.33 15.17 -16.24
N VAL A 414 -3.17 16.43 -15.85
CA VAL A 414 -4.29 17.34 -15.58
C VAL A 414 -4.35 18.39 -16.67
N MET A 415 -5.50 18.60 -17.28
CA MET A 415 -5.74 19.65 -18.27
C MET A 415 -6.71 20.69 -17.75
N LEU A 416 -6.35 21.96 -17.94
CA LEU A 416 -7.10 23.09 -17.43
C LEU A 416 -7.27 24.16 -18.51
N ALA A 417 -8.44 24.80 -18.51
CA ALA A 417 -8.68 25.99 -19.31
C ALA A 417 -8.00 27.19 -18.65
N LEU A 418 -7.31 28.00 -19.46
CA LEU A 418 -6.95 29.34 -19.01
C LEU A 418 -8.16 30.27 -19.22
N ASN A 419 -9.18 30.12 -18.38
CA ASN A 419 -10.39 30.95 -18.51
C ASN A 419 -10.04 32.43 -18.35
N ARG A 420 -10.65 33.31 -19.16
CA ARG A 420 -10.39 34.77 -19.14
C ARG A 420 -11.71 35.52 -18.90
N PRO A 421 -12.30 35.46 -17.69
CA PRO A 421 -13.54 36.17 -17.44
C PRO A 421 -13.33 37.70 -17.54
N PRO A 422 -14.28 38.44 -18.13
CA PRO A 422 -14.20 39.90 -18.22
C PRO A 422 -14.29 40.54 -16.81
N GLY A 423 -13.43 41.52 -16.53
CA GLY A 423 -13.48 42.34 -15.31
C GLY A 423 -12.54 41.93 -14.17
N LEU A 424 -11.87 40.78 -14.23
CA LEU A 424 -10.83 40.36 -13.27
C LEU A 424 -9.44 40.46 -13.91
N SER A 425 -8.43 40.93 -13.17
CA SER A 425 -7.07 40.97 -13.72
C SER A 425 -6.52 39.54 -13.85
N ILE A 426 -5.79 39.26 -14.94
CA ILE A 426 -5.26 37.92 -15.22
C ILE A 426 -4.33 37.45 -14.08
N LEU A 427 -3.67 38.39 -13.41
CA LEU A 427 -2.79 38.15 -12.28
C LEU A 427 -3.52 37.63 -11.04
N GLU A 428 -4.72 38.14 -10.73
CA GLU A 428 -5.49 37.75 -9.53
C GLU A 428 -6.00 36.30 -9.60
N ARG A 429 -6.35 35.80 -10.80
CA ARG A 429 -6.83 34.42 -11.00
C ARG A 429 -5.69 33.42 -11.15
N LEU A 430 -4.59 33.84 -11.79
CA LEU A 430 -3.34 33.11 -11.71
C LEU A 430 -2.89 32.98 -10.24
N ALA A 431 -3.16 33.97 -9.38
CA ALA A 431 -2.75 33.99 -7.98
C ALA A 431 -3.50 33.02 -7.05
N SER A 432 -4.78 32.67 -7.31
CA SER A 432 -5.56 31.85 -6.38
C SER A 432 -5.69 30.37 -6.80
N GLY A 433 -6.44 30.06 -7.87
CA GLY A 433 -6.80 28.69 -8.25
C GLY A 433 -5.70 27.94 -9.03
N LEU A 434 -5.26 28.50 -10.16
CA LEU A 434 -4.27 27.85 -11.04
C LEU A 434 -2.91 27.70 -10.34
N GLN A 435 -2.46 28.71 -9.60
CA GLN A 435 -1.23 28.60 -8.81
C GLN A 435 -1.31 27.50 -7.76
N THR A 436 -2.45 27.37 -7.08
CA THR A 436 -2.63 26.30 -6.08
C THR A 436 -2.54 24.93 -6.76
N ILE A 437 -3.23 24.74 -7.89
CA ILE A 437 -3.16 23.50 -8.66
C ILE A 437 -1.72 23.22 -9.13
N LEU A 438 -1.07 24.16 -9.81
CA LEU A 438 0.31 24.00 -10.28
C LEU A 438 1.33 23.77 -9.15
N LYS A 439 1.08 24.32 -7.95
CA LYS A 439 1.95 24.15 -6.77
C LYS A 439 1.72 22.82 -6.05
N ARG A 440 0.48 22.32 -5.98
CA ARG A 440 0.12 21.15 -5.18
C ARG A 440 -0.05 19.86 -5.98
N THR A 441 -0.46 19.94 -7.24
CA THR A 441 -0.72 18.76 -8.07
C THR A 441 0.56 17.92 -8.25
N PRO A 442 0.49 16.59 -8.04
CA PRO A 442 1.64 15.70 -8.18
C PRO A 442 1.99 15.36 -9.63
N ARG A 443 1.17 15.78 -10.59
CA ARG A 443 1.24 15.40 -12.01
C ARG A 443 1.62 16.58 -12.90
N PRO A 444 2.12 16.31 -14.13
CA PRO A 444 2.17 17.32 -15.17
C PRO A 444 0.80 17.98 -15.37
N VAL A 445 0.81 19.29 -15.64
CA VAL A 445 -0.41 20.07 -15.89
C VAL A 445 -0.31 20.71 -17.27
N MET A 446 -1.26 20.41 -18.16
CA MET A 446 -1.42 21.08 -19.44
C MET A 446 -2.42 22.22 -19.30
N VAL A 447 -1.98 23.42 -19.67
CA VAL A 447 -2.86 24.59 -19.79
C VAL A 447 -3.11 24.87 -21.26
N VAL A 448 -4.38 25.06 -21.64
CA VAL A 448 -4.80 25.30 -23.03
C VAL A 448 -5.36 26.72 -23.15
N PRO A 449 -4.57 27.69 -23.68
CA PRO A 449 -4.95 29.11 -23.62
C PRO A 449 -5.99 29.55 -24.64
N THR A 450 -5.94 29.05 -25.88
CA THR A 450 -6.77 29.59 -26.97
C THR A 450 -7.29 28.55 -27.95
N ALA A 451 -6.47 27.59 -28.38
CA ALA A 451 -6.89 26.54 -29.30
C ALA A 451 -6.21 25.20 -28.96
N ALA A 452 -6.87 24.11 -29.35
CA ALA A 452 -6.24 22.81 -29.38
C ALA A 452 -5.15 22.78 -30.46
N SER A 453 -4.08 22.08 -30.16
CA SER A 453 -2.92 21.88 -31.00
C SER A 453 -2.83 20.41 -31.41
N PRO A 454 -2.34 20.11 -32.62
CA PRO A 454 -2.07 18.75 -33.02
C PRO A 454 -0.82 18.19 -32.32
N LEU A 455 -0.10 18.94 -31.48
CA LEU A 455 1.07 18.46 -30.71
C LEU A 455 2.17 17.84 -31.59
N GLN A 456 2.45 18.46 -32.75
CA GLN A 456 3.42 17.96 -33.73
C GLN A 456 4.81 18.56 -33.53
N HIS A 457 4.92 19.77 -32.98
CA HIS A 457 6.19 20.46 -32.79
C HIS A 457 6.28 21.09 -31.40
N ALA A 458 7.04 20.43 -30.53
CA ALA A 458 7.29 20.84 -29.16
C ALA A 458 8.48 21.81 -29.04
N LEU A 459 8.35 22.83 -28.20
CA LEU A 459 9.48 23.55 -27.63
C LEU A 459 9.69 23.10 -26.18
N LEU A 460 10.87 22.57 -25.87
CA LEU A 460 11.30 22.28 -24.50
C LEU A 460 12.11 23.46 -23.95
N ALA A 461 11.57 24.15 -22.95
CA ALA A 461 12.31 25.15 -22.19
C ALA A 461 13.16 24.44 -21.11
N TYR A 462 14.48 24.42 -21.32
CA TYR A 462 15.40 23.62 -20.50
C TYR A 462 16.49 24.48 -19.85
N ASP A 463 16.46 24.54 -18.51
CA ASP A 463 17.39 25.29 -17.68
C ASP A 463 18.25 24.39 -16.76
N GLY A 464 18.08 23.07 -16.85
CA GLY A 464 18.80 22.08 -16.03
C GLY A 464 18.31 22.00 -14.57
N SER A 465 17.22 22.70 -14.22
CA SER A 465 16.55 22.53 -12.94
C SER A 465 15.88 21.15 -12.85
N PRO A 466 15.63 20.61 -11.64
CA PRO A 466 14.94 19.33 -11.47
C PRO A 466 13.59 19.23 -12.23
N LYS A 467 12.89 20.36 -12.37
CA LYS A 467 11.60 20.44 -13.07
C LYS A 467 11.76 20.37 -14.57
N SER A 468 12.81 21.02 -15.08
CA SER A 468 13.18 20.92 -16.49
C SER A 468 13.72 19.54 -16.86
N GLU A 469 14.24 18.77 -15.91
CA GLU A 469 14.63 17.36 -16.10
C GLU A 469 13.39 16.44 -16.24
N GLU A 470 12.31 16.74 -15.51
CA GLU A 470 11.02 16.07 -15.72
C GLU A 470 10.42 16.46 -17.08
N ALA A 471 10.47 17.75 -17.44
CA ALA A 471 10.08 18.22 -18.77
C ALA A 471 10.89 17.56 -19.90
N LEU A 472 12.20 17.36 -19.71
CA LEU A 472 13.06 16.65 -20.65
C LEU A 472 12.66 15.18 -20.78
N PHE A 473 12.35 14.51 -19.67
CA PHE A 473 11.84 13.13 -19.69
C PHE A 473 10.53 13.03 -20.49
N VAL A 474 9.57 13.90 -20.22
CA VAL A 474 8.30 13.96 -20.96
C VAL A 474 8.54 14.25 -22.45
N ALA A 475 9.32 15.28 -22.77
CA ALA A 475 9.62 15.66 -24.14
C ALA A 475 10.29 14.52 -24.93
N THR A 476 11.16 13.74 -24.27
CA THR A 476 11.81 12.57 -24.87
C THR A 476 10.79 11.49 -25.20
N TYR A 477 9.87 11.19 -24.29
CA TYR A 477 8.78 10.24 -24.54
C TYR A 477 7.90 10.72 -25.71
N LEU A 478 7.49 12.00 -25.71
CA LEU A 478 6.66 12.55 -26.78
C LEU A 478 7.35 12.48 -28.15
N ALA A 479 8.63 12.84 -28.22
CA ALA A 479 9.39 12.77 -29.46
C ALA A 479 9.58 11.33 -29.95
N SER A 480 9.86 10.39 -29.04
CA SER A 480 10.10 8.99 -29.41
C SER A 480 8.81 8.24 -29.76
N ARG A 481 7.72 8.47 -29.02
CA ARG A 481 6.45 7.75 -29.15
C ARG A 481 5.50 8.40 -30.15
N TRP A 482 5.31 9.72 -30.07
CA TRP A 482 4.39 10.44 -30.96
C TRP A 482 5.07 11.00 -32.20
N GLN A 483 6.39 10.82 -32.34
CA GLN A 483 7.18 11.41 -33.43
C GLN A 483 7.06 12.93 -33.47
N THR A 484 6.86 13.54 -32.30
CA THR A 484 6.81 15.00 -32.15
C THR A 484 8.19 15.60 -32.44
N GLN A 485 8.24 16.57 -33.35
CA GLN A 485 9.45 17.35 -33.60
C GLN A 485 9.82 18.13 -32.33
N LEU A 486 11.09 18.09 -31.92
CA LEU A 486 11.53 18.69 -30.67
C LEU A 486 12.54 19.82 -30.90
N THR A 487 12.24 21.01 -30.40
CA THR A 487 13.18 22.14 -30.29
C THR A 487 13.54 22.36 -28.81
N VAL A 488 14.80 22.17 -28.43
CA VAL A 488 15.30 22.39 -27.08
C VAL A 488 15.92 23.79 -26.98
N VAL A 489 15.37 24.63 -26.11
CA VAL A 489 15.82 26.00 -25.89
C VAL A 489 16.41 26.15 -24.49
N THR A 490 17.68 26.56 -24.44
CA THR A 490 18.36 26.92 -23.19
C THR A 490 18.76 28.38 -23.25
N VAL A 491 18.09 29.23 -22.46
CA VAL A 491 18.35 30.68 -22.49
C VAL A 491 19.53 31.04 -21.59
N SER A 492 20.51 31.74 -22.13
CA SER A 492 21.58 32.35 -21.34
C SER A 492 21.19 33.78 -20.93
N SER A 493 21.37 34.13 -19.66
CA SER A 493 21.25 35.54 -19.25
C SER A 493 22.54 36.32 -19.55
N ASN A 494 22.43 37.64 -19.67
CA ASN A 494 23.57 38.52 -19.91
C ASN A 494 24.58 38.45 -18.74
N GLY A 495 25.86 38.26 -19.05
CA GLY A 495 26.98 38.24 -18.09
C GLY A 495 28.13 37.30 -18.46
N ASN A 496 29.34 37.61 -17.97
CA ASN A 496 30.54 36.80 -18.19
C ASN A 496 30.37 35.39 -17.59
N GLY A 497 30.71 34.34 -18.35
CA GLY A 497 30.65 32.93 -17.93
C GLY A 497 29.26 32.26 -17.95
N LYS A 498 28.20 33.02 -18.21
CA LYS A 498 26.82 32.48 -18.24
C LYS A 498 26.51 31.67 -19.50
N LEU A 499 27.11 32.05 -20.63
CA LEU A 499 26.97 31.32 -21.89
C LEU A 499 27.55 29.90 -21.80
N ASP A 500 28.71 29.75 -21.15
CA ASP A 500 29.33 28.43 -20.95
C ASP A 500 28.53 27.56 -19.99
N THR A 501 27.87 28.18 -19.00
CA THR A 501 26.92 27.48 -18.12
C THR A 501 25.71 26.98 -18.90
N ALA A 502 25.10 27.82 -19.75
CA ALA A 502 24.00 27.43 -20.62
C ALA A 502 24.42 26.31 -21.61
N ARG A 503 25.63 26.35 -22.15
CA ARG A 503 26.18 25.28 -23.01
C ARG A 503 26.30 23.96 -22.26
N ARG A 504 26.81 23.99 -21.02
CA ARG A 504 26.90 22.79 -20.17
C ARG A 504 25.54 22.21 -19.83
N ILE A 505 24.56 23.06 -19.53
CA ILE A 505 23.17 22.66 -19.33
C ILE A 505 22.67 21.97 -20.60
N GLN A 506 22.68 22.66 -21.75
CA GLN A 506 22.18 22.10 -23.02
C GLN A 506 22.89 20.79 -23.41
N SER A 507 24.18 20.64 -23.10
CA SER A 507 24.93 19.40 -23.33
C SER A 507 24.35 18.18 -22.59
N ARG A 508 23.72 18.39 -21.42
CA ARG A 508 23.03 17.32 -20.69
C ARG A 508 21.79 16.84 -21.45
N ALA A 509 20.94 17.76 -21.91
CA ALA A 509 19.79 17.43 -22.75
C ALA A 509 20.22 16.71 -24.04
N LYS A 510 21.29 17.19 -24.71
CA LYS A 510 21.87 16.52 -25.88
C LYS A 510 22.27 15.08 -25.60
N THR A 511 22.94 14.84 -24.46
CA THR A 511 23.39 13.50 -24.07
C THR A 511 22.18 12.60 -23.78
N TYR A 512 21.21 13.10 -23.02
CA TYR A 512 20.02 12.35 -22.64
C TYR A 512 19.17 11.95 -23.86
N LEU A 513 18.88 12.89 -24.75
CA LEU A 513 18.11 12.64 -25.98
C LEU A 513 18.87 11.73 -26.94
N GLY A 514 20.19 11.92 -27.07
CA GLY A 514 21.04 11.06 -27.89
C GLY A 514 21.06 9.59 -27.42
N LEU A 515 21.10 9.36 -26.11
CA LEU A 515 20.98 8.01 -25.54
C LEU A 515 19.61 7.37 -25.78
N ALA A 516 18.56 8.20 -25.88
CA ALA A 516 17.20 7.76 -26.21
C ALA A 516 16.96 7.64 -27.74
N GLY A 517 17.94 7.95 -28.59
CA GLY A 517 17.80 7.94 -30.04
C GLY A 517 16.88 9.03 -30.60
N VAL A 518 16.67 10.12 -29.85
CA VAL A 518 15.79 11.23 -30.25
C VAL A 518 16.60 12.36 -30.86
N GLU A 519 16.21 12.77 -32.07
CA GLU A 519 16.75 13.96 -32.72
C GLU A 519 15.99 15.23 -32.28
N ALA A 520 16.72 16.31 -32.03
CA ALA A 520 16.14 17.59 -31.65
C ALA A 520 16.95 18.77 -32.21
N HIS A 521 16.27 19.89 -32.45
CA HIS A 521 16.90 21.16 -32.80
C HIS A 521 17.29 21.91 -31.52
N TYR A 522 18.54 22.37 -31.41
CA TYR A 522 19.06 22.97 -30.18
C TYR A 522 19.36 24.46 -30.37
N LEU A 523 18.69 25.32 -29.60
CA LEU A 523 18.88 26.76 -29.62
C LEU A 523 19.39 27.27 -28.27
N LEU A 524 20.37 28.17 -28.32
CA LEU A 524 20.98 28.78 -27.14
C LEU A 524 20.95 30.32 -27.25
N PRO A 525 19.75 30.92 -27.24
CA PRO A 525 19.60 32.36 -27.35
C PRO A 525 20.00 33.08 -26.06
N VAL A 526 20.28 34.38 -26.19
CA VAL A 526 20.74 35.25 -25.09
C VAL A 526 19.69 36.33 -24.84
N GLY A 527 19.17 36.42 -23.63
CA GLY A 527 18.16 37.43 -23.30
C GLY A 527 17.30 37.08 -22.08
N PRO A 528 16.21 37.82 -21.86
CA PRO A 528 15.18 37.48 -20.88
C PRO A 528 14.48 36.17 -21.29
N ALA A 529 14.47 35.19 -20.38
CA ALA A 529 14.01 33.84 -20.70
C ALA A 529 12.60 33.78 -21.33
N ALA A 530 11.64 34.52 -20.79
CA ALA A 530 10.27 34.50 -21.29
C ALA A 530 10.14 35.03 -22.73
N ASP A 531 10.69 36.22 -22.97
CA ASP A 531 10.55 36.88 -24.26
C ASP A 531 11.28 36.08 -25.35
N THR A 532 12.47 35.58 -25.03
CA THR A 532 13.24 34.71 -25.91
C THR A 532 12.54 33.38 -26.21
N LEU A 533 11.88 32.76 -25.23
CA LEU A 533 11.09 31.54 -25.47
C LEU A 533 9.90 31.80 -26.39
N LEU A 534 9.20 32.93 -26.20
CA LEU A 534 8.06 33.33 -27.03
C LEU A 534 8.49 33.63 -28.48
N GLU A 535 9.55 34.43 -28.66
CA GLU A 535 10.14 34.72 -29.97
C GLU A 535 10.60 33.44 -30.68
N THR A 536 11.23 32.52 -29.93
CA THR A 536 11.66 31.24 -30.49
C THR A 536 10.47 30.40 -30.90
N ALA A 537 9.43 30.29 -30.06
CA ALA A 537 8.23 29.52 -30.37
C ALA A 537 7.54 30.03 -31.66
N GLU A 538 7.47 31.35 -31.85
CA GLU A 538 6.94 31.96 -33.07
C GLU A 538 7.84 31.69 -34.28
N SER A 539 9.15 31.93 -34.18
CA SER A 539 10.09 31.73 -35.29
C SER A 539 10.19 30.27 -35.77
N GLN A 540 9.97 29.32 -34.87
CA GLN A 540 10.06 27.90 -35.14
C GLN A 540 8.69 27.27 -35.46
N ASN A 541 7.60 28.05 -35.46
CA ASN A 541 6.22 27.56 -35.65
C ASN A 541 5.83 26.44 -34.67
N VAL A 542 6.26 26.55 -33.42
CA VAL A 542 6.00 25.57 -32.36
C VAL A 542 4.52 25.59 -32.00
N ASP A 543 3.90 24.41 -31.95
CA ASP A 543 2.47 24.25 -31.69
C ASP A 543 2.16 23.82 -30.24
N PHE A 544 3.16 23.51 -29.40
CA PHE A 544 3.02 23.48 -27.95
C PHE A 544 4.35 23.62 -27.21
N MET A 545 4.31 24.08 -25.96
CA MET A 545 5.50 24.27 -25.13
C MET A 545 5.53 23.32 -23.94
N ILE A 546 6.70 22.77 -23.62
CA ILE A 546 6.96 21.94 -22.44
C ILE A 546 7.97 22.68 -21.57
N MET A 547 7.65 22.87 -20.29
CA MET A 547 8.54 23.59 -19.38
C MET A 547 8.41 23.11 -17.94
N GLY A 548 9.42 23.42 -17.12
CA GLY A 548 9.34 23.24 -15.68
C GLY A 548 8.40 24.27 -15.02
N GLY A 549 7.74 23.86 -13.95
CA GLY A 549 6.88 24.69 -13.11
C GLY A 549 7.65 25.58 -12.12
N PHE A 550 6.97 26.04 -11.07
CA PHE A 550 7.53 26.99 -10.09
C PHE A 550 8.74 26.44 -9.30
N GLY A 551 9.90 27.12 -9.36
CA GLY A 551 11.12 26.74 -8.63
C GLY A 551 11.20 27.25 -7.17
N LEU A 552 11.90 26.50 -6.30
CA LEU A 552 12.15 26.82 -4.88
C LEU A 552 13.17 27.95 -4.66
N SER A 553 14.00 28.29 -5.64
CA SER A 553 15.09 29.30 -5.50
C SER A 553 14.62 30.76 -5.47
N SER A 554 13.32 31.03 -5.59
CA SER A 554 12.74 32.38 -5.54
C SER A 554 12.07 32.71 -4.19
N MET A 555 12.42 32.01 -3.11
CA MET A 555 11.89 32.20 -1.74
C MET A 555 12.28 33.52 -1.05
N ARG A 556 12.65 34.58 -1.78
CA ARG A 556 12.87 35.92 -1.21
C ARG A 556 11.90 37.00 -1.71
N SER A 557 10.95 36.64 -2.55
CA SER A 557 9.83 37.53 -2.89
C SER A 557 8.60 36.69 -3.23
N LEU A 558 7.42 37.12 -2.78
CA LEU A 558 6.08 36.64 -3.19
C LEU A 558 5.78 36.86 -4.69
N VAL A 559 6.81 36.87 -5.53
CA VAL A 559 6.76 37.08 -6.96
C VAL A 559 6.99 35.73 -7.61
N LEU A 560 5.88 35.16 -8.06
CA LEU A 560 5.73 34.30 -9.23
C LEU A 560 7.02 34.07 -10.03
N GLY A 561 7.34 32.81 -10.39
CA GLY A 561 8.36 32.53 -11.40
C GLY A 561 8.08 33.37 -12.65
N SER A 562 8.91 34.39 -12.89
CA SER A 562 8.59 35.47 -13.83
C SER A 562 8.46 34.97 -15.27
N THR A 563 9.15 33.88 -15.58
CA THR A 563 9.14 33.26 -16.91
C THR A 563 7.84 32.52 -17.20
N LEU A 564 7.43 31.58 -16.33
CA LEU A 564 6.21 30.80 -16.51
C LEU A 564 4.96 31.70 -16.62
N ASN A 565 4.86 32.73 -15.79
CA ASN A 565 3.70 33.61 -15.83
C ASN A 565 3.65 34.46 -17.09
N ARG A 566 4.80 34.97 -17.54
CA ARG A 566 4.86 35.69 -18.81
C ARG A 566 4.49 34.79 -19.98
N VAL A 567 4.94 33.53 -19.98
CA VAL A 567 4.57 32.52 -21.00
C VAL A 567 3.07 32.19 -20.95
N LEU A 568 2.50 31.90 -19.78
CA LEU A 568 1.07 31.65 -19.61
C LEU A 568 0.19 32.81 -20.08
N LEU A 569 0.67 34.05 -19.95
CA LEU A 569 -0.04 35.26 -20.38
C LEU A 569 0.03 35.50 -21.89
N ALA A 570 1.16 35.18 -22.53
CA ALA A 570 1.46 35.60 -23.90
C ALA A 570 1.39 34.48 -24.94
N TYR A 571 1.71 33.24 -24.57
CA TYR A 571 1.70 32.10 -25.48
C TYR A 571 0.27 31.59 -25.69
N LYS A 572 -0.10 31.37 -26.95
CA LYS A 572 -1.49 31.07 -27.35
C LYS A 572 -1.77 29.58 -27.53
N GLN A 573 -0.73 28.76 -27.57
CA GLN A 573 -0.83 27.32 -27.76
C GLN A 573 -0.70 26.58 -26.41
N PRO A 574 -0.99 25.27 -26.34
CA PRO A 574 -0.90 24.49 -25.11
C PRO A 574 0.48 24.57 -24.45
N ILE A 575 0.48 24.60 -23.12
CA ILE A 575 1.69 24.63 -22.29
C ILE A 575 1.62 23.48 -21.31
N LEU A 576 2.55 22.53 -21.42
CA LEU A 576 2.73 21.41 -20.51
C LEU A 576 3.75 21.77 -19.43
N ILE A 577 3.30 21.80 -18.18
CA ILE A 577 4.08 22.23 -17.03
C ILE A 577 4.43 21.00 -16.18
N CYS A 578 5.71 20.68 -16.11
CA CYS A 578 6.27 19.54 -15.35
C CYS A 578 6.89 19.99 -14.02
N ARG A 579 7.07 19.09 -13.04
CA ARG A 579 7.30 19.50 -11.65
C ARG A 579 8.67 19.30 -11.04
#